data_AF-A0A1Y3EVM7-F1
#
_entry.id   AF-A0A1Y3EVM7-F1
#
_cell.length_a   1.000
_cell.length_b   1.000
_cell.length_c   1.000
_cell.angle_alpha   90.00
_cell.angle_beta   90.00
_cell.angle_gamma   90.00
#
_symmetry.space_group_name_H-M   'P 1'
#
loop_
_entity.id
_entity.type
_entity.pdbx_description
1 polymer ?
#
loop_
_entity_poly.entity_id
_entity_poly.type
_entity_poly.pdbx_seq_one_letter_code
_entity_poly.pdbx_strand_id
1 'polypeptide(L)'
;MNLLNESPVTFPNNIYSRNVNTTGATPIVIHYIARYSSKTAQGDIYSRLIAPALQSSVRVWTGTSKLNSYCSGMYKIENVEGPIQIKNHELTKQYDTSVWSVTTTGEKKFCLSNVEREVSIL
;
A
#
# COMPACT_ATOMS: atom_id res chain seq x y z
N MET A 1 8.89 0.45 22.25
CA MET A 1 9.68 0.45 21.01
C MET A 1 10.41 1.78 20.99
N ASN A 2 11.69 1.75 21.33
CA ASN A 2 12.52 2.94 21.29
C ASN A 2 13.06 3.11 19.87
N LEU A 3 12.54 4.10 19.13
CA LEU A 3 12.89 4.34 17.72
C LEU A 3 14.33 4.80 17.51
N LEU A 4 15.05 5.16 18.59
CA LEU A 4 16.34 5.83 18.51
C LEU A 4 17.50 5.00 19.10
N ASN A 5 17.26 3.84 19.71
CA ASN A 5 18.33 3.16 20.45
C ASN A 5 18.18 1.63 20.66
N GLU A 6 17.67 0.88 19.68
CA GLU A 6 17.55 -0.58 19.77
C GLU A 6 18.33 -1.30 18.65
N SER A 7 18.95 -2.43 19.03
CA SER A 7 19.50 -3.44 18.10
C SER A 7 18.41 -3.94 17.14
N PRO A 8 18.78 -4.48 15.96
CA PRO A 8 17.80 -4.92 14.96
C PRO A 8 16.76 -5.86 15.57
N VAL A 9 15.49 -5.47 15.51
CA VAL A 9 14.40 -6.32 16.00
C VAL A 9 14.19 -7.47 15.02
N THR A 10 14.40 -8.70 15.48
CA THR A 10 14.10 -9.92 14.73
C THR A 10 12.63 -10.29 14.90
N PHE A 11 11.86 -10.22 13.81
CA PHE A 11 10.47 -10.67 13.78
C PHE A 11 10.39 -12.12 13.30
N PRO A 12 9.57 -12.98 13.94
CA PRO A 12 9.43 -14.38 13.55
C PRO A 12 8.84 -14.55 12.14
N ASN A 13 8.03 -13.58 11.70
CA ASN A 13 7.50 -13.48 10.35
C ASN A 13 7.99 -12.18 9.70
N ASN A 14 8.14 -12.18 8.38
CA ASN A 14 8.51 -11.01 7.58
C ASN A 14 7.39 -9.94 7.49
N ILE A 15 6.28 -10.10 8.22
CA ILE A 15 5.11 -9.23 8.21
C ILE A 15 4.77 -8.84 9.64
N TYR A 16 4.45 -7.56 9.82
CA TYR A 16 3.92 -6.99 11.06
C TYR A 16 2.60 -6.28 10.76
N SER A 17 1.58 -6.47 11.60
CA SER A 17 0.31 -5.77 11.47
C SER A 17 -0.22 -5.34 12.84
N ARG A 18 -0.81 -4.15 12.93
CA ARG A 18 -1.43 -3.60 14.15
C ARG A 18 -2.56 -2.64 13.80
N ASN A 19 -3.63 -2.67 14.59
CA ASN A 19 -4.65 -1.63 14.58
C ASN A 19 -4.37 -0.60 15.68
N VAL A 20 -4.54 0.67 15.36
CA VAL A 20 -4.44 1.77 16.33
C VAL A 20 -5.67 2.67 16.17
N ASN A 21 -6.19 3.16 17.29
CA ASN A 21 -7.32 4.08 17.28
C ASN A 21 -6.83 5.51 17.47
N THR A 22 -7.37 6.44 16.70
CA THR A 22 -7.12 7.86 16.92
C THR A 22 -7.81 8.32 18.20
N THR A 23 -7.26 9.35 18.85
CA THR A 23 -7.94 10.06 19.93
C THR A 23 -9.02 10.99 19.37
N GLY A 24 -10.08 11.27 20.13
CA GLY A 24 -11.14 12.21 19.75
C GLY A 24 -12.54 11.68 20.06
N ALA A 25 -13.56 12.51 19.81
CA ALA A 25 -14.96 12.16 20.06
C ALA A 25 -15.45 10.99 19.19
N THR A 26 -14.91 10.85 17.97
CA THR A 26 -15.19 9.75 17.05
C THR A 26 -13.88 9.11 16.57
N PRO A 27 -13.33 8.13 17.33
CA PRO A 27 -12.09 7.44 16.96
C PRO A 27 -12.19 6.76 15.59
N ILE A 28 -11.13 6.86 14.80
CA ILE A 28 -10.94 6.14 13.55
C ILE A 28 -9.92 5.03 13.79
N VAL A 29 -10.19 3.84 13.25
CA VAL A 29 -9.24 2.72 13.28
C VAL A 29 -8.27 2.86 12.11
N ILE A 30 -6.97 2.92 12.41
CA ILE A 30 -5.89 2.89 11.42
C ILE A 30 -5.26 1.50 11.43
N HIS A 31 -5.19 0.87 10.26
CA HIS A 31 -4.52 -0.40 10.06
C HIS A 31 -3.08 -0.17 9.60
N TYR A 32 -2.11 -0.53 10.44
CA TYR A 32 -0.69 -0.51 10.11
C TYR A 32 -0.27 -1.89 9.64
N ILE A 33 0.23 -1.98 8.42
CA ILE A 33 0.78 -3.21 7.84
C ILE A 33 2.18 -2.89 7.36
N ALA A 34 3.17 -3.61 7.90
CA ALA A 34 4.57 -3.47 7.56
C ALA A 34 5.15 -4.82 7.13
N ARG A 35 6.15 -4.76 6.28
CA ARG A 35 6.89 -5.94 5.81
C ARG A 35 8.37 -5.67 5.93
N TYR A 36 9.11 -6.61 6.49
CA TYR A 36 10.57 -6.56 6.55
C TYR A 36 11.14 -7.12 5.25
N SER A 37 12.21 -6.49 4.75
CA SER A 37 12.90 -6.98 3.57
C SER A 37 13.57 -8.33 3.88
N SER A 38 13.20 -9.37 3.14
CA SER A 38 13.83 -10.68 3.19
C SER A 38 13.84 -11.29 1.79
N LYS A 39 14.75 -12.24 1.52
CA LYS A 39 14.75 -12.98 0.25
C LYS A 39 13.43 -13.72 -0.01
N THR A 40 12.68 -14.08 1.04
CA THR A 40 11.36 -14.73 0.93
C THR A 40 10.22 -13.73 0.75
N ALA A 41 10.44 -12.46 1.05
CA ALA A 41 9.49 -11.36 0.86
C ALA A 41 9.55 -10.76 -0.56
N GLN A 42 9.99 -11.50 -1.58
CA GLN A 42 10.05 -10.94 -2.94
C GLN A 42 8.65 -10.85 -3.59
N GLY A 43 8.49 -9.94 -4.54
CA GLY A 43 7.25 -9.75 -5.32
C GLY A 43 6.37 -8.58 -4.86
N ASP A 44 5.32 -8.32 -5.66
CA ASP A 44 4.36 -7.23 -5.48
C ASP A 44 3.66 -7.32 -4.11
N ILE A 45 3.91 -6.33 -3.25
CA ILE A 45 3.36 -6.27 -1.90
C ILE A 45 1.83 -6.17 -1.91
N TYR A 46 1.25 -5.57 -2.95
CA TYR A 46 -0.19 -5.37 -3.03
C TYR A 46 -0.93 -6.69 -3.23
N SER A 47 -0.44 -7.54 -4.14
CA SER A 47 -1.02 -8.88 -4.36
C SER A 47 -0.71 -9.86 -3.23
N ARG A 48 0.50 -9.81 -2.66
CA ARG A 48 0.96 -10.79 -1.67
C ARG A 48 0.54 -10.50 -0.23
N LEU A 49 0.32 -9.22 0.11
CA LEU A 49 0.08 -8.80 1.49
C LEU A 49 -1.13 -7.90 1.64
N ILE A 50 -1.17 -6.76 0.92
CA ILE A 50 -2.19 -5.73 1.19
C ILE A 50 -3.60 -6.21 0.85
N ALA A 51 -3.83 -6.70 -0.38
CA ALA A 51 -5.16 -7.15 -0.78
C ALA A 51 -5.69 -8.33 0.03
N PRO A 52 -4.88 -9.39 0.34
CA PRO A 52 -5.31 -10.44 1.25
C PRO A 52 -5.61 -9.95 2.67
N ALA A 53 -4.78 -9.06 3.23
CA ALA A 53 -4.98 -8.53 4.58
C ALA A 53 -6.22 -7.64 4.69
N LEU A 54 -6.54 -6.91 3.62
CA LEU A 54 -7.75 -6.08 3.54
C LEU A 54 -8.98 -6.86 3.05
N GLN A 55 -8.80 -8.11 2.62
CA GLN A 55 -9.81 -8.94 1.95
C GLN A 55 -10.53 -8.17 0.82
N SER A 56 -9.75 -7.44 0.01
CA SER A 56 -10.30 -6.54 -0.99
C SER A 56 -9.39 -6.39 -2.21
N SER A 57 -9.99 -6.17 -3.38
CA SER A 57 -9.29 -5.69 -4.56
C SER A 57 -8.82 -4.26 -4.35
N VAL A 58 -7.67 -3.92 -4.94
CA VAL A 58 -6.97 -2.65 -4.69
C VAL A 58 -6.58 -2.00 -6.01
N ARG A 59 -6.76 -0.68 -6.08
CA ARG A 59 -6.22 0.18 -7.12
C ARG A 59 -5.06 1.00 -6.56
N VAL A 60 -3.92 0.98 -7.24
CA VAL A 60 -2.67 1.59 -6.77
C VAL A 60 -2.28 2.75 -7.67
N TRP A 61 -1.92 3.90 -7.10
CA TRP A 61 -1.40 5.03 -7.85
C TRP A 61 0.02 4.76 -8.36
N THR A 62 0.19 4.74 -9.68
CA THR A 62 1.44 4.32 -10.33
C THR A 62 1.87 5.28 -11.42
N GLY A 63 3.18 5.40 -11.65
CA GLY A 63 3.75 6.12 -12.78
C GLY A 63 3.81 5.32 -14.08
N THR A 64 4.69 5.76 -14.97
CA THR A 64 4.89 5.15 -16.29
C THR A 64 5.54 3.76 -16.20
N SER A 65 6.45 3.58 -15.24
CA SER A 65 7.22 2.35 -15.05
C SER A 65 6.48 1.33 -14.17
N LYS A 66 5.15 1.23 -14.30
CA LYS A 66 4.29 0.42 -13.43
C LYS A 66 4.39 -1.08 -13.71
N LEU A 67 4.11 -1.90 -12.68
CA LEU A 67 3.84 -3.32 -12.87
C LEU A 67 2.50 -3.55 -13.59
N ASN A 68 2.42 -4.62 -14.39
CA ASN A 68 1.17 -5.04 -15.02
C ASN A 68 0.08 -5.30 -13.96
N SER A 69 -1.17 -4.95 -14.29
CA SER A 69 -2.32 -5.28 -13.45
C SER A 69 -2.44 -6.80 -13.26
N TYR A 70 -2.80 -7.22 -12.05
CA TYR A 70 -3.01 -8.62 -11.69
C TYR A 70 -4.51 -8.87 -11.51
N CYS A 71 -5.13 -9.59 -12.45
CA CYS A 71 -6.59 -9.77 -12.49
C CYS A 71 -7.06 -11.23 -12.38
N SER A 72 -6.14 -12.18 -12.20
CA SER A 72 -6.43 -13.63 -12.21
C SER A 72 -6.62 -14.24 -10.81
N GLY A 73 -6.32 -13.51 -9.73
CA GLY A 73 -6.50 -13.98 -8.37
C GLY A 73 -7.85 -13.61 -7.75
N MET A 74 -8.07 -14.07 -6.52
CA MET A 74 -9.26 -13.72 -5.72
C MET A 74 -9.45 -12.20 -5.57
N TYR A 75 -8.34 -11.47 -5.39
CA TYR A 75 -8.32 -10.01 -5.34
C TYR A 75 -7.57 -9.46 -6.54
N LYS A 76 -8.14 -8.45 -7.18
CA LYS A 76 -7.54 -7.77 -8.33
C LYS A 76 -6.64 -6.63 -7.85
N ILE A 77 -5.47 -6.50 -8.47
CA ILE A 77 -4.57 -5.36 -8.28
C ILE A 77 -4.50 -4.60 -9.60
N GLU A 78 -5.07 -3.41 -9.62
CA GLU A 78 -5.15 -2.56 -10.80
C GLU A 78 -4.35 -1.27 -10.60
N ASN A 79 -3.90 -0.69 -11.70
CA ASN A 79 -3.26 0.63 -11.68
C ASN A 79 -4.31 1.74 -11.74
N VAL A 80 -4.11 2.79 -10.97
CA VAL A 80 -4.70 4.10 -11.25
C VAL A 80 -3.72 4.80 -12.17
N GLU A 81 -4.12 4.93 -13.43
CA GLU A 81 -3.33 5.62 -14.44
C GLU A 81 -3.78 7.07 -14.51
N GLY A 82 -2.83 7.99 -14.38
CA GLY A 82 -3.11 9.42 -14.50
C GLY A 82 -3.39 9.85 -15.95
N PRO A 83 -3.83 11.09 -16.16
CA PRO A 83 -4.13 12.09 -15.13
C PRO A 83 -5.39 11.77 -14.32
N ILE A 84 -5.38 12.10 -13.02
CA ILE A 84 -6.60 12.12 -12.19
C ILE A 84 -7.06 13.56 -11.95
N GLN A 85 -8.35 13.76 -11.70
CA GLN A 85 -8.91 15.06 -11.39
C GLN A 85 -9.22 15.16 -9.90
N ILE A 86 -8.63 16.14 -9.23
CA ILE A 86 -8.97 16.53 -7.86
C ILE A 86 -9.57 17.93 -7.94
N LYS A 87 -10.90 18.01 -7.79
CA LYS A 87 -11.68 19.22 -8.05
C LYS A 87 -11.43 19.75 -9.48
N ASN A 88 -10.73 20.87 -9.60
CA ASN A 88 -10.38 21.58 -10.83
C ASN A 88 -8.89 21.48 -11.17
N HIS A 89 -8.16 20.57 -10.50
CA HIS A 89 -6.74 20.34 -10.73
C HIS A 89 -6.50 18.96 -11.30
N GLU A 90 -5.80 18.93 -12.43
CA GLU A 90 -5.26 17.71 -13.01
C GLU A 90 -3.99 17.31 -12.26
N LEU A 91 -3.93 16.06 -11.80
CA LEU A 91 -2.79 15.49 -11.11
C LEU A 91 -2.24 14.31 -11.90
N THR A 92 -0.95 14.40 -12.24
CA THR A 92 -0.17 13.31 -12.84
C THR A 92 0.89 12.85 -11.85
N LYS A 93 1.45 11.66 -12.09
CA LYS A 93 2.50 11.11 -11.22
C LYS A 93 3.74 12.01 -11.14
N GLN A 94 4.02 12.79 -12.18
CA GLN A 94 5.11 13.77 -12.20
C GLN A 94 4.99 14.82 -11.08
N TYR A 95 3.76 15.19 -10.69
CA TYR A 95 3.49 16.21 -9.68
C TYR A 95 3.03 15.63 -8.34
N ASP A 96 2.80 14.31 -8.27
CA ASP A 96 2.38 13.59 -7.07
C ASP A 96 3.30 12.43 -6.73
N THR A 97 4.30 12.72 -5.91
CA THR A 97 5.25 11.73 -5.38
C THR A 97 4.67 10.89 -4.24
N SER A 98 3.43 11.13 -3.82
CA SER A 98 2.81 10.31 -2.77
C SER A 98 2.51 8.90 -3.28
N VAL A 99 2.59 7.92 -2.38
CA VAL A 99 2.29 6.52 -2.70
C VAL A 99 1.00 6.15 -1.99
N TRP A 100 -0.05 5.91 -2.76
CA TRP A 100 -1.36 5.62 -2.23
C TRP A 100 -2.09 4.56 -3.04
N SER A 101 -3.09 3.96 -2.39
CA SER A 101 -3.99 3.02 -3.01
C SER A 101 -5.37 3.08 -2.38
N VAL A 102 -6.37 2.58 -3.09
CA VAL A 102 -7.76 2.51 -2.62
C VAL A 102 -8.31 1.11 -2.78
N THR A 103 -9.14 0.67 -1.85
CA THR A 103 -9.92 -0.56 -2.05
C THR A 103 -11.05 -0.31 -3.07
N THR A 104 -11.31 -1.29 -3.91
CA THR A 104 -12.37 -1.24 -4.94
C THR A 104 -13.52 -2.18 -4.66
N THR A 105 -13.38 -3.06 -3.67
CA THR A 105 -14.43 -3.97 -3.19
C THR A 105 -14.56 -3.91 -1.67
N GLY A 106 -15.70 -4.32 -1.11
CA GLY A 106 -15.89 -4.34 0.34
C GLY A 106 -15.80 -2.96 1.00
N GLU A 107 -15.13 -2.88 2.14
CA GLU A 107 -14.97 -1.63 2.90
C GLU A 107 -14.06 -0.64 2.18
N LYS A 108 -14.51 0.61 2.04
CA LYS A 108 -13.77 1.69 1.38
C LYS A 108 -12.64 2.17 2.28
N LYS A 109 -11.40 1.94 1.86
CA LYS A 109 -10.17 2.33 2.57
C LYS A 109 -9.28 3.11 1.62
N PHE A 110 -8.70 4.18 2.15
CA PHE A 110 -7.60 4.90 1.52
C PHE A 110 -6.31 4.51 2.25
N CYS A 111 -5.31 4.08 1.51
CA CYS A 111 -4.05 3.61 2.07
C CYS A 111 -2.92 4.54 1.63
N LEU A 112 -2.06 4.89 2.59
CA LEU A 112 -0.76 5.53 2.33
C LEU A 112 0.33 4.48 2.55
N SER A 113 1.33 4.45 1.68
CA SER A 113 2.46 3.52 1.80
C SER A 113 3.79 4.23 1.52
N ASN A 114 4.88 3.50 1.73
CA ASN A 114 6.23 3.87 1.30
C ASN A 114 6.77 2.88 0.25
N VAL A 115 5.90 2.05 -0.34
CA VAL A 115 6.28 1.02 -1.32
C VAL A 115 5.55 1.31 -2.61
N GLU A 116 6.29 1.78 -3.60
CA GLU A 116 5.79 1.99 -4.95
C GLU A 116 5.49 0.67 -5.65
N ARG A 117 4.63 0.71 -6.68
CA ARG A 117 4.29 -0.43 -7.52
C ARG A 117 4.88 -0.26 -8.92
N GLU A 118 6.18 -0.02 -8.95
CA GLU A 118 6.95 0.22 -10.17
C GLU A 118 8.00 -0.88 -10.39
N VAL A 119 8.33 -1.12 -11.64
CA VAL A 119 9.40 -2.04 -12.05
C VAL A 119 10.72 -1.40 -11.63
N SER A 120 11.53 -2.14 -10.88
CA SER A 120 12.91 -1.74 -10.61
C SER A 120 13.68 -1.64 -11.94
N ILE A 121 14.02 -0.43 -12.34
CA ILE A 121 14.92 -0.17 -13.46
C ILE A 121 16.34 -0.24 -12.86
N LEU A 122 16.98 -1.40 -12.99
CA LEU A 122 18.40 -1.57 -12.70
C LEU A 122 19.22 -1.21 -13.94
#